data_AF-A0A0G1WD03-F1
#
_entry.id   AF-A0A0G1WD03-F1
#
_cell.length_a   1.000
_cell.length_b   1.000
_cell.length_c   1.000
_cell.angle_alpha   90.00
_cell.angle_beta   90.00
_cell.angle_gamma   90.00
#
_symmetry.space_group_name_H-M   'P 1'
#
loop_
_entity.id
_entity.type
_entity.pdbx_description
1 polymer ?
#
loop_
_entity_poly.entity_id
_entity_poly.type
_entity_poly.pdbx_seq_one_letter_code
_entity_poly.pdbx_strand_id
1 'polypeptide(L)'
;EDVTIAYHCLYVTKEPPSGRMLIVDDLTDTGLTLQAATTYLFKKFRKGFWRNLWRRVRGRKPYRGITEVQTAVLWRKDVEEPVVVAPDIFVEAIGIDEERDPDGLIPWIKQPIERPGIYLESCDVTGEV
;
A
#
# COMPACT_ATOMS: atom_id res chain seq x y z
N GLU A 1 -7.91 20.47 -8.04
CA GLU A 1 -6.81 20.21 -7.10
C GLU A 1 -6.09 18.97 -7.58
N ASP A 2 -4.82 19.11 -7.95
CA ASP A 2 -4.01 18.01 -8.46
C ASP A 2 -3.59 17.13 -7.29
N VAL A 3 -4.26 15.98 -7.15
CA VAL A 3 -3.88 14.95 -6.18
C VAL A 3 -2.51 14.41 -6.56
N THR A 4 -1.48 14.92 -5.89
CA THR A 4 -0.10 14.49 -6.06
C THR A 4 0.09 13.22 -5.24
N ILE A 5 -0.24 12.07 -5.82
CA ILE A 5 0.05 10.77 -5.21
C ILE A 5 1.58 10.63 -5.17
N ALA A 6 2.15 10.53 -3.98
CA ALA A 6 3.58 10.27 -3.81
C ALA A 6 3.93 8.93 -4.47
N TYR A 7 4.56 8.98 -5.64
CA TYR A 7 5.04 7.82 -6.39
C TYR A 7 6.32 7.22 -5.75
N HIS A 8 6.28 6.85 -4.47
CA HIS A 8 7.37 6.11 -3.83
C HIS A 8 7.09 4.59 -3.83
N CYS A 9 6.84 4.06 -5.03
CA CYS A 9 6.87 2.62 -5.29
C CYS A 9 7.87 2.36 -6.42
N LEU A 10 9.16 2.42 -6.08
CA LEU A 10 10.25 2.22 -7.04
C LEU A 10 10.44 0.70 -7.28
N TYR A 11 9.61 0.12 -8.15
CA TYR A 11 9.77 -1.27 -8.59
C TYR A 11 10.89 -1.35 -9.63
N VAL A 12 12.07 -1.84 -9.24
CA VAL A 12 13.12 -2.27 -10.19
C VAL A 12 13.04 -3.78 -10.38
N THR A 13 11.99 -4.24 -11.06
CA THR A 13 11.94 -5.62 -11.55
C THR A 13 12.35 -5.64 -13.02
N LYS A 14 13.24 -6.58 -13.40
CA LYS A 14 13.65 -6.76 -14.82
C LYS A 14 12.46 -7.08 -15.73
N GLU A 15 11.40 -7.68 -15.18
CA GLU A 15 10.16 -8.00 -15.87
C GLU A 15 8.96 -7.32 -15.21
N PRO A 16 7.91 -6.98 -15.98
CA PRO A 16 6.67 -6.44 -15.42
C PRO A 16 5.99 -7.49 -14.49
N PRO A 17 5.36 -7.06 -13.39
CA PRO A 17 4.73 -7.95 -12.41
C PRO A 17 3.59 -8.77 -13.02
N SER A 18 3.40 -10.01 -12.57
CA SER A 18 2.30 -10.87 -13.03
C SER A 18 1.85 -11.86 -11.97
N GLY A 19 0.62 -12.37 -12.08
CA GLY A 19 0.01 -13.22 -11.06
C GLY A 19 -0.74 -12.40 -10.01
N ARG A 20 -0.59 -12.75 -8.74
CA ARG A 20 -1.22 -12.05 -7.61
C ARG A 20 -0.33 -10.91 -7.14
N MET A 21 -0.92 -9.76 -6.85
CA MET A 21 -0.24 -8.58 -6.34
C MET A 21 -0.80 -8.23 -4.96
N LEU A 22 0.10 -7.93 -4.01
CA LEU A 22 -0.25 -7.34 -2.74
C LEU A 22 0.24 -5.89 -2.74
N ILE A 23 -0.68 -4.96 -2.50
CA ILE A 23 -0.37 -3.56 -2.24
C ILE A 23 -0.25 -3.41 -0.73
N VAL A 24 0.86 -2.85 -0.27
CA VAL A 24 1.10 -2.59 1.14
C VAL A 24 1.11 -1.09 1.35
N ASP A 25 0.32 -0.63 2.31
CA ASP A 25 0.35 0.73 2.83
C ASP A 25 0.49 0.67 4.36
N ASP A 26 0.83 1.78 4.98
CA ASP A 26 0.96 1.83 6.43
C ASP A 26 -0.40 1.94 7.12
N LEU A 27 -1.29 2.80 6.62
CA LEU A 27 -2.61 3.06 7.16
C LEU A 27 -3.66 3.25 6.07
N THR A 28 -4.89 2.88 6.38
CA THR A 28 -6.07 3.29 5.60
C THR A 28 -6.89 4.29 6.40
N ASP A 29 -6.97 5.52 5.90
CA ASP A 29 -7.91 6.52 6.41
C ASP A 29 -9.27 6.36 5.70
N THR A 30 -9.47 7.05 4.57
CA THR A 30 -10.71 6.97 3.78
C THR A 30 -10.73 5.84 2.74
N GLY A 31 -9.60 5.17 2.51
CA GLY A 31 -9.46 4.15 1.45
C GLY A 31 -9.21 4.69 0.04
N LEU A 32 -9.21 6.02 -0.16
CA LEU A 32 -9.00 6.63 -1.48
C LEU A 32 -7.64 6.29 -2.10
N THR A 33 -6.58 6.28 -1.29
CA THR A 33 -5.22 5.92 -1.75
C THR A 33 -5.18 4.49 -2.28
N LEU A 34 -5.73 3.53 -1.52
CA LEU A 34 -5.82 2.13 -1.93
C LEU A 34 -6.64 1.95 -3.21
N GLN A 35 -7.77 2.67 -3.33
CA GLN A 35 -8.60 2.65 -4.54
C GLN A 35 -7.83 3.14 -5.76
N ALA A 36 -7.14 4.28 -5.64
CA ALA A 36 -6.38 4.88 -6.72
C ALA A 36 -5.21 3.98 -7.14
N ALA A 37 -4.45 3.46 -6.17
CA ALA A 37 -3.34 2.54 -6.40
C ALA A 37 -3.80 1.25 -7.09
N THR A 38 -4.87 0.61 -6.57
CA THR A 38 -5.43 -0.63 -7.11
C THR A 38 -5.91 -0.42 -8.55
N THR A 39 -6.69 0.64 -8.79
CA THR A 39 -7.19 0.98 -10.13
C THR A 39 -6.04 1.20 -11.12
N TYR A 40 -5.03 1.99 -10.72
CA TYR A 40 -3.89 2.29 -11.57
C TYR A 40 -3.08 1.04 -11.91
N LEU A 41 -2.69 0.26 -10.89
CA LEU A 41 -1.84 -0.92 -11.06
C LEU A 41 -2.56 -2.01 -11.85
N PHE A 42 -3.84 -2.24 -11.54
CA PHE A 42 -4.64 -3.19 -12.29
C PHE A 42 -4.74 -2.76 -13.76
N LYS A 43 -5.09 -1.50 -14.06
CA LYS A 43 -5.18 -1.02 -15.45
C LYS A 43 -3.83 -1.13 -16.20
N LYS A 44 -2.72 -0.78 -15.55
CA LYS A 44 -1.37 -0.80 -16.15
C LYS A 44 -0.89 -2.22 -16.46
N PHE A 45 -1.15 -3.15 -15.55
CA PHE A 45 -0.57 -4.48 -15.59
C PHE A 45 -1.57 -5.59 -15.91
N ARG A 46 -2.85 -5.26 -16.18
CA ARG A 46 -3.85 -6.20 -16.72
C ARG A 46 -3.34 -6.84 -18.00
N LYS A 47 -3.64 -8.11 -18.21
CA LYS A 47 -3.37 -8.81 -19.48
C LYS A 47 -3.97 -8.02 -20.65
N GLY A 48 -3.16 -7.80 -21.68
CA GLY A 48 -3.52 -6.97 -22.83
C GLY A 48 -3.17 -7.68 -24.13
N PHE A 49 -4.15 -7.75 -25.04
CA PHE A 49 -4.01 -8.40 -26.35
C PHE A 49 -2.82 -7.82 -27.13
N TRP A 50 -2.82 -6.49 -27.33
CA TRP A 50 -1.77 -5.79 -28.05
C TRP A 50 -0.38 -6.00 -27.44
N ARG A 51 -0.25 -5.94 -26.11
CA ARG A 51 1.05 -6.18 -25.45
C ARG A 51 1.57 -7.59 -25.74
N ASN A 52 0.69 -8.60 -25.74
CA ASN A 52 1.08 -9.97 -26.05
C ASN A 52 1.38 -10.20 -27.53
N LEU A 53 0.69 -9.51 -28.43
CA LEU A 53 1.00 -9.49 -29.85
C LEU A 53 2.42 -8.94 -30.09
N TRP A 54 2.74 -7.78 -29.52
CA TRP A 54 4.08 -7.16 -29.63
C TRP A 54 5.19 -8.02 -29.01
N ARG A 55 4.92 -8.68 -27.87
CA ARG A 55 5.88 -9.60 -27.25
C ARG A 55 6.14 -10.82 -28.14
N ARG A 56 5.11 -11.38 -28.76
CA ARG A 56 5.23 -12.52 -29.68
C ARG A 56 6.08 -12.17 -30.91
N VAL A 57 5.85 -11.00 -31.52
CA VAL A 57 6.67 -10.50 -32.65
C VAL A 57 8.14 -10.36 -32.25
N ARG A 58 8.42 -10.01 -30.99
CA ARG A 58 9.79 -9.89 -30.44
C ARG A 58 10.36 -11.20 -29.89
N GLY A 59 9.75 -12.35 -30.13
CA GLY A 59 10.20 -13.64 -29.60
C GLY A 59 10.14 -13.77 -28.07
N ARG A 60 9.41 -12.88 -27.39
CA ARG A 60 9.28 -12.89 -25.92
C ARG A 60 8.08 -13.72 -25.48
N LYS A 61 8.21 -14.37 -24.32
CA LYS A 61 7.11 -15.10 -23.68
C LYS A 61 5.88 -14.21 -23.47
N PRO A 62 4.65 -14.73 -23.61
CA PRO A 62 3.42 -14.00 -23.33
C PRO A 62 3.43 -13.45 -21.91
N TYR A 63 3.02 -12.20 -21.76
CA TYR A 63 2.82 -11.61 -20.45
C TYR A 63 1.45 -12.02 -19.90
N ARG A 64 1.49 -12.63 -18.71
CA ARG A 64 0.30 -13.18 -18.04
C ARG A 64 -0.57 -12.08 -17.41
N GLY A 65 0.04 -11.00 -16.97
CA GLY A 65 -0.64 -9.92 -16.28
C GLY A 65 -0.98 -10.23 -14.85
N ILE A 66 -1.41 -9.19 -14.14
CA ILE A 66 -1.99 -9.33 -12.81
C ILE A 66 -3.36 -9.98 -12.95
N THR A 67 -3.60 -10.99 -12.12
CA THR A 67 -4.86 -11.74 -12.05
C THR A 67 -5.68 -11.37 -10.82
N GLU A 68 -5.03 -10.85 -9.78
CA GLU A 68 -5.63 -10.52 -8.49
C GLU A 68 -4.81 -9.40 -7.84
N VAL A 69 -5.49 -8.47 -7.17
CA VAL A 69 -4.88 -7.44 -6.34
C VAL A 69 -5.53 -7.52 -4.97
N GLN A 70 -4.71 -7.64 -3.94
CA GLN A 70 -5.11 -7.48 -2.55
C GLN A 70 -4.37 -6.30 -1.94
N THR A 71 -4.88 -5.81 -0.83
CA THR A 71 -4.39 -4.66 -0.07
C THR A 71 -4.15 -5.07 1.38
N ALA A 72 -2.99 -4.68 1.92
CA ALA A 72 -2.62 -4.90 3.31
C ALA A 72 -2.18 -3.59 3.94
N VAL A 73 -2.68 -3.31 5.14
CA VAL A 73 -2.25 -2.17 5.96
C VAL A 73 -1.90 -2.57 7.38
N LEU A 74 -1.16 -1.74 8.10
CA LEU A 74 -0.99 -1.94 9.54
C LEU A 74 -2.27 -1.50 10.25
N TRP A 75 -2.75 -0.29 9.97
CA TRP A 75 -3.92 0.29 10.65
C TRP A 75 -5.05 0.64 9.70
N ARG A 76 -6.28 0.28 10.07
CA ARG A 76 -7.50 0.73 9.38
C ARG A 76 -8.26 1.69 10.29
N LYS A 77 -8.54 2.91 9.85
CA LYS A 77 -9.42 3.81 10.59
C LYS A 77 -10.89 3.46 10.33
N ASP A 78 -11.67 3.36 11.39
CA ASP A 78 -13.10 3.10 11.32
C ASP A 78 -13.85 4.45 11.28
N VAL A 79 -13.80 5.09 10.12
CA VAL A 79 -14.50 6.36 9.85
C VAL A 79 -16.01 6.14 9.66
N GLU A 80 -16.83 7.04 10.20
CA GLU A 80 -18.30 6.99 10.08
C GLU A 80 -18.80 7.24 8.64
N GLU A 81 -18.03 7.98 7.84
CA GLU A 81 -18.27 8.18 6.42
C GLU A 81 -17.68 7.04 5.57
N PRO A 82 -18.26 6.70 4.41
CA PRO A 82 -18.03 5.40 3.80
C PRO A 82 -16.57 5.25 3.36
N VAL A 83 -15.89 4.30 4.00
CA VAL A 83 -14.63 3.74 3.53
C VAL A 83 -14.83 3.33 2.07
N VAL A 84 -14.16 4.05 1.16
CA VAL A 84 -14.35 3.86 -0.29
C VAL A 84 -13.87 2.48 -0.73
N VAL A 85 -12.79 2.01 -0.09
CA VAL A 85 -12.24 0.65 -0.23
C VAL A 85 -11.67 0.24 1.13
N ALA A 86 -12.21 -0.83 1.70
CA ALA A 86 -11.64 -1.44 2.90
C ALA A 86 -10.43 -2.31 2.51
N PRO A 87 -9.34 -2.29 3.29
CA PRO A 87 -8.19 -3.15 3.03
C PRO A 87 -8.58 -4.62 3.23
N ASP A 88 -8.03 -5.53 2.41
CA ASP A 88 -8.26 -6.98 2.52
C ASP A 88 -7.64 -7.56 3.80
N ILE A 89 -6.52 -6.96 4.24
CA ILE A 89 -5.74 -7.38 5.40
C ILE A 89 -5.39 -6.14 6.22
N PHE A 90 -5.61 -6.19 7.53
CA PHE A 90 -5.14 -5.17 8.46
C PHE A 90 -4.72 -5.79 9.79
N VAL A 91 -3.79 -5.16 10.50
CA VAL A 91 -3.34 -5.63 11.83
C VAL A 91 -4.32 -5.16 12.91
N GLU A 92 -4.68 -3.88 12.86
CA GLU A 92 -5.53 -3.25 13.87
C GLU A 92 -6.53 -2.29 13.21
N ALA A 93 -7.78 -2.31 13.71
CA ALA A 93 -8.78 -1.31 13.38
C ALA A 93 -8.83 -0.28 14.52
N ILE A 94 -8.82 1.01 14.16
CA ILE A 94 -8.80 2.13 15.10
C ILE A 94 -10.07 2.94 14.88
N GLY A 95 -10.98 2.90 15.86
CA GLY A 95 -12.17 3.75 15.92
C GLY A 95 -12.03 4.87 16.95
N ILE A 96 -13.14 5.53 17.23
CA ILE A 96 -13.28 6.48 18.35
C ILE A 96 -13.42 5.66 19.64
N ASP A 97 -12.61 5.98 20.65
CA ASP A 97 -12.76 5.47 22.01
C ASP A 97 -13.23 6.62 22.92
N GLU A 98 -14.45 6.56 23.44
CA GLU A 98 -15.06 7.65 24.23
C GLU A 98 -14.28 7.98 25.52
N GLU A 99 -13.55 7.02 26.09
CA GLU A 99 -12.72 7.26 27.29
C GLU A 99 -11.39 7.92 26.94
N ARG A 100 -10.86 7.64 25.75
CA ARG A 100 -9.54 8.07 25.30
C ARG A 100 -9.55 9.30 24.42
N ASP A 101 -10.63 9.50 23.66
CA ASP A 101 -10.80 10.51 22.62
C ASP A 101 -12.00 11.43 22.95
N PRO A 102 -11.86 12.33 23.94
CA PRO A 102 -12.96 13.17 24.42
C PRO A 102 -13.49 14.15 23.36
N ASP A 103 -12.70 14.41 22.31
CA ASP A 103 -13.08 15.26 21.18
C ASP A 103 -13.89 14.50 20.11
N GLY A 104 -14.11 13.18 20.27
CA GLY A 104 -14.83 12.34 19.31
C GLY A 104 -14.10 12.18 17.98
N LEU A 105 -12.77 12.22 17.99
CA LEU A 105 -11.94 12.13 16.79
C LEU A 105 -11.09 10.86 16.81
N ILE A 106 -11.04 10.15 15.68
CA ILE A 106 -10.13 9.01 15.52
C ILE A 106 -8.68 9.51 15.61
N PRO A 107 -7.83 8.89 16.43
CA PRO A 107 -6.49 9.39 16.69
C PRO A 107 -5.60 9.38 15.44
N TRP A 108 -4.72 10.38 15.33
CA TRP A 108 -3.69 10.42 14.30
C TRP A 108 -2.53 9.48 14.65
N ILE A 109 -2.16 8.62 13.70
CA ILE A 109 -1.05 7.67 13.86
C ILE A 109 0.24 8.36 13.43
N LYS A 110 1.17 8.56 14.37
CA LYS A 110 2.51 9.10 14.08
C LYS A 110 3.49 7.95 13.89
N GLN A 111 3.99 7.76 12.68
CA GLN A 111 4.88 6.65 12.40
C GLN A 111 6.32 6.93 12.84
N PRO A 112 7.10 5.89 13.17
CA PRO A 112 8.51 6.05 13.47
C PRO A 112 9.29 6.77 12.36
N ILE A 113 9.01 6.45 11.09
CA ILE A 113 9.71 7.05 9.93
C ILE A 113 9.42 8.56 9.76
N GLU A 114 8.30 9.04 10.28
CA GLU A 114 7.91 10.45 10.23
C GLU A 114 8.56 11.29 11.34
N ARG A 115 9.29 10.63 12.27
CA ARG A 115 10.00 11.31 13.36
C ARG A 115 11.46 11.55 12.97
N PRO A 116 11.86 12.79 12.65
CA PRO A 116 13.23 13.10 12.26
C PRO A 116 14.29 12.89 13.36
N GLY A 117 13.85 12.58 14.61
CA GLY A 117 14.71 12.43 15.78
C GLY A 117 14.85 10.99 16.32
N ILE A 118 14.45 9.97 15.57
CA ILE A 118 14.79 8.58 15.96
C ILE A 118 16.27 8.35 15.63
N TYR A 119 17.12 8.82 16.53
CA TYR A 119 18.46 8.31 16.65
C TYR A 119 18.33 6.87 17.13
N LEU A 120 18.77 5.92 16.30
CA LEU A 120 19.11 4.60 16.79
C LEU A 120 20.28 4.84 17.77
N GLU A 121 20.00 4.85 19.07
CA GLU A 121 21.02 4.45 20.03
C GLU A 121 21.46 3.08 19.55
N SER A 122 22.64 3.02 18.95
CA SER A 122 23.28 1.78 18.58
C SER A 122 23.20 0.88 19.79
N CYS A 123 22.55 -0.27 19.65
CA CYS A 123 22.73 -1.34 20.61
C CYS A 123 24.24 -1.59 20.66
N ASP A 124 24.90 -1.05 21.68
CA ASP A 124 26.22 -1.51 22.09
C ASP A 124 26.00 -2.96 22.50
N VAL A 125 26.17 -3.85 21.52
CA VAL A 125 26.42 -5.26 21.77
C VAL A 125 27.78 -5.29 22.44
N THR A 126 27.79 -5.01 23.74
CA THR A 126 28.86 -5.38 24.65
C THR A 126 28.80 -6.91 24.76
N GLY A 127 29.28 -7.56 23.71
CA GLY A 127 29.66 -8.95 23.74
C GLY A 127 30.88 -9.07 24.64
N GLU A 128 30.64 -9.27 25.93
CA GLU A 128 31.59 -10.04 26.73
C GLU A 128 31.46 -11.50 26.27
N VAL A 129 32.50 -11.97 25.60
CA VAL A 129 32.77 -13.39 25.31
C VAL A 129 33.64 -13.94 26.43
#